data_AF-A0A0L1J8Q6-F1
#
_entry.id   AF-A0A0L1J8Q6-F1
#
_cell.length_a   1.000
_cell.length_b   1.000
_cell.length_c   1.000
_cell.angle_alpha   90.00
_cell.angle_beta   90.00
_cell.angle_gamma   90.00
#
_symmetry.space_group_name_H-M   'P 1'
#
loop_
_entity.id
_entity.type
_entity.pdbx_description
1 polymer ?
#
loop_
_entity_poly.entity_id
_entity_poly.type
_entity_poly.pdbx_seq_one_letter_code
_entity_poly.pdbx_strand_id
1 'polypeptide(L)'
;MHQRALLFSAFWTAVQAQQAGTLTAETHPSLTWQKCAAGGTCTEQKGSVVLDSNWRWLHSVEGSTNCYTGNTWDASLCPDNEACASNCALDGADYEGTYGVTTSGDSLSLQFVTGANIGSRLYLMADDDESYQTFNLLNNEFTFDVDASQLPCGLNGAVYFVAMDADGGVAKHATNKAGAKYGTGYCDSQCPRDLKFINGQANVEGWEPSDSDKNAGVGGHGSCCPEMDIWEANSISTAYTPHPCDDTAQTMCEGDSCGGTYSADRYGGTCDPDGCDFNAYRMGNESFYGPGALVDSSSPVTVVTQFITADGTESGALSEIKRFYVQGGKVIANAASNVEGVTGNSITTDFCTAQKTAFGDDDIFTQHGGLQGMGNALSSMVLTLSIWDDHHSSMMWLDSTYPEDADASTPGVARGTCEPHVGDPETVEGQHGSATVTYSNIKFGPIGSTFDAPA
;
A
#
# COMPACT_ATOMS: atom_id res chain seq x y z
N MET A 1 67.57 17.49 17.76
CA MET A 1 66.12 17.67 18.01
C MET A 1 65.47 18.09 16.70
N HIS A 2 64.84 17.19 15.95
CA HIS A 2 63.93 17.57 14.87
C HIS A 2 62.75 16.60 14.91
N GLN A 3 61.67 17.01 15.58
CA GLN A 3 60.38 16.36 15.51
C GLN A 3 59.83 16.54 14.09
N ARG A 4 59.62 15.44 13.38
CA ARG A 4 58.79 15.42 12.17
C ARG A 4 57.35 15.17 12.62
N ALA A 5 56.52 16.20 12.55
CA ALA A 5 55.09 16.08 12.70
C ALA A 5 54.51 15.43 11.43
N LEU A 6 53.83 14.29 11.60
CA LEU A 6 52.97 13.69 10.59
C LEU A 6 51.63 14.43 10.60
N LEU A 7 51.37 15.23 9.56
CA LEU A 7 50.04 15.76 9.26
C LEU A 7 49.21 14.64 8.63
N PHE A 8 48.37 13.99 9.44
CA PHE A 8 47.27 13.17 8.92
C PHE A 8 46.23 14.10 8.31
N SER A 9 46.19 14.14 6.98
CA SER A 9 45.11 14.78 6.24
C SER A 9 43.94 13.80 6.21
N ALA A 10 43.00 13.92 7.15
CA ALA A 10 41.76 13.19 7.11
C ALA A 10 40.88 13.82 6.02
N PHE A 11 40.89 13.22 4.83
CA PHE A 11 39.83 13.46 3.84
C PHE A 11 38.54 12.87 4.42
N TRP A 12 37.65 13.73 4.91
CA TRP A 12 36.26 13.37 5.12
C TRP A 12 35.65 13.19 3.74
N THR A 13 35.54 11.94 3.28
CA THR A 13 34.60 11.62 2.20
C THR A 13 33.20 11.90 2.77
N ALA A 14 32.59 13.01 2.37
CA ALA A 14 31.18 13.24 2.65
C ALA A 14 30.43 12.06 2.02
N VAL A 15 29.78 11.26 2.86
CA VAL A 15 28.97 10.14 2.38
C VAL A 15 27.79 10.75 1.63
N GLN A 16 27.77 10.51 0.33
CA GLN A 16 26.73 10.88 -0.62
C GLN A 16 25.42 10.21 -0.22
N ALA A 17 24.35 10.96 0.02
CA ALA A 17 23.16 10.44 0.69
C ALA A 17 21.89 11.23 0.37
N GLN A 18 20.75 10.56 0.17
CA GLN A 18 19.39 11.12 0.22
C GLN A 18 19.19 11.85 1.54
N GLN A 19 18.92 13.16 1.49
CA GLN A 19 18.90 14.02 2.67
C GLN A 19 17.48 14.28 3.21
N ALA A 20 17.42 14.66 4.48
CA ALA A 20 16.24 15.28 5.09
C ALA A 20 16.28 16.79 4.88
N GLY A 21 15.22 17.35 4.29
CA GLY A 21 15.03 18.77 4.05
C GLY A 21 14.83 19.55 5.35
N THR A 22 14.95 20.87 5.27
CA THR A 22 14.85 21.75 6.46
C THR A 22 14.06 23.02 6.17
N LEU A 23 13.48 23.15 4.97
CA LEU A 23 12.71 24.34 4.60
C LEU A 23 11.30 24.28 5.19
N THR A 24 10.73 23.07 5.26
CA THR A 24 9.48 22.73 5.93
C THR A 24 9.78 21.74 7.05
N ALA A 25 9.30 22.01 8.26
CA ALA A 25 9.45 21.07 9.36
C ALA A 25 8.50 19.88 9.18
N GLU A 26 9.00 18.66 9.36
CA GLU A 26 8.15 17.48 9.41
C GLU A 26 7.44 17.39 10.76
N THR A 27 6.12 17.24 10.74
CA THR A 27 5.30 17.06 11.95
C THR A 27 4.17 16.08 11.65
N HIS A 28 4.34 14.83 12.07
CA HIS A 28 3.39 13.76 11.81
C HIS A 28 2.03 14.01 12.50
N PRO A 29 0.90 13.98 11.76
CA PRO A 29 -0.43 14.01 12.36
C PRO A 29 -0.63 12.83 13.31
N SER A 30 -1.09 13.10 14.53
CA SER A 30 -1.34 12.04 15.52
C SER A 30 -2.53 11.17 15.11
N LEU A 31 -2.44 9.87 15.33
CA LEU A 31 -3.51 8.90 15.10
C LEU A 31 -3.48 7.85 16.19
N THR A 32 -4.53 7.77 17.00
CA THR A 32 -4.65 6.72 18.02
C THR A 32 -5.21 5.45 17.40
N TRP A 33 -4.75 4.30 17.87
CA TRP A 33 -5.31 2.98 17.53
C TRP A 33 -5.41 2.14 18.81
N GLN A 34 -5.93 0.92 18.73
CA GLN A 34 -6.18 0.09 19.91
C GLN A 34 -5.52 -1.28 19.80
N LYS A 35 -4.83 -1.69 20.89
CA LYS A 35 -4.38 -3.06 21.07
C LYS A 35 -5.35 -3.81 21.96
N CYS A 36 -5.93 -4.89 21.45
CA CYS A 36 -6.92 -5.69 22.16
C CYS A 36 -6.29 -6.96 22.73
N ALA A 37 -6.73 -7.34 23.93
CA ALA A 37 -6.39 -8.60 24.56
C ALA A 37 -7.50 -9.64 24.30
N ALA A 38 -7.19 -10.93 24.46
CA ALA A 38 -8.18 -11.98 24.45
C ALA A 38 -9.33 -11.65 25.43
N GLY A 39 -10.58 -11.78 24.97
CA GLY A 39 -11.77 -11.38 25.72
C GLY A 39 -12.24 -9.94 25.48
N GLY A 40 -11.62 -9.21 24.54
CA GLY A 40 -12.17 -7.97 23.98
C GLY A 40 -11.82 -6.67 24.70
N THR A 41 -10.96 -6.72 25.72
CA THR A 41 -10.48 -5.50 26.39
C THR A 41 -9.40 -4.85 25.55
N CYS A 42 -9.62 -3.62 25.11
CA CYS A 42 -8.66 -2.88 24.30
C CYS A 42 -8.03 -1.70 25.06
N THR A 43 -6.76 -1.45 24.78
CA THR A 43 -6.00 -0.30 25.29
C THR A 43 -5.56 0.59 24.14
N GLU A 44 -5.82 1.88 24.27
CA GLU A 44 -5.36 2.89 23.32
C GLU A 44 -3.83 2.88 23.21
N GLN A 45 -3.34 2.98 21.98
CA GLN A 45 -1.95 3.13 21.60
C GLN A 45 -1.81 4.50 20.94
N LYS A 46 -0.70 5.17 21.25
CA LYS A 46 -0.33 6.41 20.57
C LYS A 46 0.40 6.06 19.29
N GLY A 47 -0.04 6.63 18.18
CA GLY A 47 0.67 6.60 16.92
C GLY A 47 0.57 7.94 16.23
N SER A 48 1.20 8.02 15.08
CA SER A 48 1.05 9.11 14.12
C SER A 48 1.11 8.52 12.71
N VAL A 49 0.83 9.32 11.70
CA VAL A 49 0.97 8.92 10.30
C VAL A 49 2.01 9.76 9.60
N VAL A 50 2.73 9.14 8.67
CA VAL A 50 3.73 9.83 7.85
C VAL A 50 3.40 9.66 6.37
N LEU A 51 3.51 10.75 5.62
CA LEU A 51 3.35 10.76 4.16
C LEU A 51 4.54 10.07 3.49
N ASP A 52 4.23 9.23 2.49
CA ASP A 52 5.22 8.60 1.61
C ASP A 52 6.15 9.62 0.93
N SER A 53 7.42 9.22 0.79
CA SER A 53 8.47 10.07 0.24
C SER A 53 8.24 10.54 -1.20
N ASN A 54 7.47 9.83 -2.02
CA ASN A 54 7.22 10.16 -3.41
C ASN A 54 6.39 11.45 -3.57
N TRP A 55 5.57 11.78 -2.58
CA TRP A 55 4.74 13.01 -2.56
C TRP A 55 5.49 14.24 -2.07
N ARG A 56 6.64 14.06 -1.42
CA ARG A 56 7.38 15.16 -0.80
C ARG A 56 8.02 16.03 -1.85
N TRP A 57 8.08 17.32 -1.55
CA TRP A 57 8.88 18.24 -2.35
C TRP A 57 10.36 17.82 -2.25
N LEU A 58 10.99 17.68 -3.42
CA LEU A 58 12.40 17.34 -3.55
C LEU A 58 13.17 18.54 -4.07
N HIS A 59 14.04 19.10 -3.23
CA HIS A 59 14.82 20.29 -3.54
C HIS A 59 16.30 20.12 -3.22
N SER A 60 17.12 21.02 -3.77
CA SER A 60 18.55 21.04 -3.52
C SER A 60 18.86 21.22 -2.03
N VAL A 61 19.88 20.52 -1.53
CA VAL A 61 20.40 20.72 -0.16
C VAL A 61 20.94 22.14 0.08
N GLU A 62 21.24 22.89 -1.00
CA GLU A 62 21.78 24.25 -0.93
C GLU A 62 20.70 25.34 -0.92
N GLY A 63 19.42 24.99 -1.16
CA GLY A 63 18.34 25.97 -1.24
C GLY A 63 17.01 25.39 -1.72
N SER A 64 16.20 26.21 -2.40
CA SER A 64 14.84 25.84 -2.83
C SER A 64 14.74 25.50 -4.32
N THR A 65 15.85 25.16 -4.97
CA THR A 65 15.83 24.74 -6.38
C THR A 65 15.31 23.32 -6.47
N ASN A 66 14.28 23.06 -7.27
CA ASN A 66 13.71 21.72 -7.41
C ASN A 66 14.71 20.75 -8.03
N CYS A 67 14.84 19.56 -7.44
CA CYS A 67 15.50 18.43 -8.08
C CYS A 67 14.54 17.64 -8.98
N TYR A 68 13.24 17.73 -8.72
CA TYR A 68 12.19 17.08 -9.48
C TYR A 68 11.01 18.03 -9.66
N THR A 69 10.52 18.21 -10.90
CA THR A 69 9.39 19.10 -11.21
C THR A 69 8.48 18.46 -12.25
N GLY A 70 7.17 18.44 -11.97
CA GLY A 70 6.21 17.68 -12.77
C GLY A 70 6.59 16.21 -12.69
N ASN A 71 7.05 15.65 -13.81
CA ASN A 71 7.51 14.27 -13.91
C ASN A 71 8.97 14.13 -14.38
N THR A 72 9.80 15.17 -14.21
CA THR A 72 11.19 15.19 -14.69
C THR A 72 12.20 15.63 -13.63
N TRP A 73 13.41 15.07 -13.70
CA TRP A 73 14.55 15.40 -12.84
C TRP A 73 15.37 16.58 -13.40
N ASP A 74 15.97 17.40 -12.51
CA ASP A 74 16.94 18.42 -12.90
C ASP A 74 18.29 17.77 -13.22
N ALA A 75 18.70 17.79 -14.48
CA ALA A 75 19.92 17.11 -14.93
C ALA A 75 21.24 17.68 -14.37
N SER A 76 21.23 18.88 -13.79
CA SER A 76 22.43 19.46 -13.16
C SER A 76 22.59 18.97 -11.73
N LEU A 77 21.48 18.85 -11.00
CA LEU A 77 21.45 18.33 -9.63
C LEU A 77 21.45 16.81 -9.59
N CYS A 78 20.84 16.17 -10.60
CA CYS A 78 20.66 14.72 -10.71
C CYS A 78 21.26 14.16 -12.00
N PRO A 79 22.59 14.23 -12.19
CA PRO A 79 23.25 13.64 -13.35
C PRO A 79 23.31 12.10 -13.31
N ASP A 80 23.22 11.52 -12.11
CA ASP A 80 23.19 10.09 -11.82
C ASP A 80 22.49 9.87 -10.46
N ASN A 81 22.22 8.59 -10.12
CA ASN A 81 21.46 8.22 -8.94
C ASN A 81 22.13 8.63 -7.61
N GLU A 82 23.46 8.51 -7.51
CA GLU A 82 24.23 8.80 -6.30
C GLU A 82 24.37 10.31 -6.05
N ALA A 83 24.69 11.07 -7.11
CA ALA A 83 24.79 12.52 -7.07
C ALA A 83 23.42 13.15 -6.76
N CYS A 84 22.35 12.65 -7.39
CA CYS A 84 21.01 13.13 -7.13
C CYS A 84 20.62 12.93 -5.66
N ALA A 85 20.84 11.73 -5.11
CA ALA A 85 20.60 11.48 -3.70
C ALA A 85 21.35 12.48 -2.81
N SER A 86 22.63 12.74 -3.10
CA SER A 86 23.46 13.68 -2.36
C SER A 86 23.02 15.13 -2.42
N ASN A 87 22.59 15.56 -3.60
CA ASN A 87 22.31 16.95 -3.90
C ASN A 87 20.89 17.36 -3.49
N CYS A 88 20.03 16.39 -3.17
CA CYS A 88 18.61 16.59 -2.99
C CYS A 88 18.09 16.12 -1.62
N ALA A 89 17.08 16.80 -1.12
CA ALA A 89 16.51 16.56 0.19
C ALA A 89 14.98 16.47 0.12
N LEU A 90 14.41 15.46 0.81
CA LEU A 90 12.97 15.33 1.00
C LEU A 90 12.53 16.30 2.10
N ASP A 91 11.68 17.27 1.77
CA ASP A 91 11.23 18.27 2.76
C ASP A 91 10.07 17.75 3.63
N GLY A 92 9.77 18.49 4.69
CA GLY A 92 8.58 18.24 5.50
C GLY A 92 7.27 18.48 4.73
N ALA A 93 6.15 18.01 5.28
CA ALA A 93 4.84 18.09 4.63
C ALA A 93 3.84 19.01 5.37
N ASP A 94 3.15 19.86 4.60
CA ASP A 94 1.90 20.49 5.03
C ASP A 94 0.72 19.54 4.74
N TYR A 95 0.50 18.62 5.66
CA TYR A 95 -0.47 17.52 5.55
C TYR A 95 -1.87 17.97 5.13
N GLU A 96 -2.44 18.96 5.80
CA GLU A 96 -3.80 19.42 5.49
C GLU A 96 -3.83 20.32 4.26
N GLY A 97 -2.99 21.36 4.22
CA GLY A 97 -3.08 22.40 3.20
C GLY A 97 -2.61 21.98 1.82
N THR A 98 -1.66 21.04 1.74
CA THR A 98 -1.09 20.56 0.47
C THR A 98 -1.60 19.18 0.08
N TYR A 99 -1.76 18.28 1.05
CA TYR A 99 -2.04 16.86 0.78
C TYR A 99 -3.46 16.40 1.14
N GLY A 100 -4.28 17.28 1.73
CA GLY A 100 -5.66 16.93 2.11
C GLY A 100 -5.75 15.84 3.17
N VAL A 101 -4.70 15.69 4.00
CA VAL A 101 -4.61 14.72 5.08
C VAL A 101 -4.97 15.39 6.39
N THR A 102 -5.95 14.84 7.09
CA THR A 102 -6.33 15.30 8.43
C THR A 102 -6.52 14.14 9.40
N THR A 103 -6.24 14.38 10.67
CA THR A 103 -6.54 13.41 11.74
C THR A 103 -7.32 14.06 12.89
N SER A 104 -8.14 13.24 13.56
CA SER A 104 -8.84 13.63 14.78
C SER A 104 -9.04 12.41 15.66
N GLY A 105 -8.22 12.28 16.71
CA GLY A 105 -8.26 11.12 17.62
C GLY A 105 -7.82 9.85 16.90
N ASP A 106 -8.75 8.93 16.69
CA ASP A 106 -8.56 7.64 16.03
C ASP A 106 -8.96 7.64 14.55
N SER A 107 -9.27 8.81 13.97
CA SER A 107 -9.71 8.97 12.59
C SER A 107 -8.65 9.66 11.72
N LEU A 108 -8.43 9.11 10.53
CA LEU A 108 -7.63 9.62 9.43
C LEU A 108 -8.54 9.84 8.22
N SER A 109 -8.52 11.05 7.65
CA SER A 109 -9.28 11.40 6.45
C SER A 109 -8.33 11.83 5.35
N LEU A 110 -8.49 11.24 4.16
CA LEU A 110 -7.67 11.48 2.97
C LEU A 110 -8.56 12.00 1.84
N GLN A 111 -8.34 13.24 1.43
CA GLN A 111 -8.99 13.83 0.26
C GLN A 111 -8.20 13.50 -1.01
N PHE A 112 -8.93 13.18 -2.10
CA PHE A 112 -8.33 12.76 -3.36
C PHE A 112 -7.51 13.87 -4.04
N VAL A 113 -8.08 15.06 -4.25
CA VAL A 113 -7.37 16.20 -4.88
C VAL A 113 -7.32 17.40 -3.94
N THR A 114 -6.11 17.92 -3.73
CA THR A 114 -5.84 19.15 -2.97
C THR A 114 -4.89 20.05 -3.75
N GLY A 115 -5.42 21.13 -4.35
CA GLY A 115 -4.63 21.99 -5.24
C GLY A 115 -4.13 21.23 -6.47
N ALA A 116 -2.82 21.01 -6.58
CA ALA A 116 -2.20 20.20 -7.64
C ALA A 116 -1.87 18.76 -7.19
N ASN A 117 -2.03 18.45 -5.90
CA ASN A 117 -1.83 17.12 -5.34
C ASN A 117 -2.99 16.20 -5.73
N ILE A 118 -2.66 14.97 -6.11
CA ILE A 118 -3.60 13.88 -6.40
C ILE A 118 -3.17 12.68 -5.57
N GLY A 119 -4.13 12.10 -4.85
CA GLY A 119 -3.93 10.96 -3.97
C GLY A 119 -3.03 11.23 -2.77
N SER A 120 -2.88 10.20 -1.95
CA SER A 120 -1.86 10.14 -0.89
C SER A 120 -1.64 8.70 -0.45
N ARG A 121 -0.45 8.41 0.08
CA ARG A 121 -0.10 7.14 0.73
C ARG A 121 0.57 7.43 2.07
N LEU A 122 0.07 6.84 3.14
CA LEU A 122 0.55 7.08 4.50
C LEU A 122 0.88 5.79 5.22
N TYR A 123 1.88 5.87 6.10
CA TYR A 123 2.30 4.77 6.96
C TYR A 123 2.01 5.07 8.42
N LEU A 124 1.59 4.06 9.18
CA LEU A 124 1.46 4.20 10.63
C LEU A 124 2.85 4.18 11.28
N MET A 125 3.14 5.21 12.07
CA MET A 125 4.37 5.36 12.84
C MET A 125 4.21 4.76 14.25
N ALA A 126 5.32 4.23 14.79
CA ALA A 126 5.46 3.92 16.20
C ALA A 126 5.52 5.21 17.04
N ASP A 127 5.50 5.08 18.37
CA ASP A 127 5.47 6.23 19.28
C ASP A 127 6.81 6.97 19.44
N ASP A 128 7.86 6.51 18.76
CA ASP A 128 9.21 7.08 18.79
C ASP A 128 9.48 8.13 17.71
N ASP A 129 8.54 8.32 16.76
CA ASP A 129 8.64 9.27 15.64
C ASP A 129 9.76 8.98 14.62
N GLU A 130 10.43 7.82 14.75
CA GLU A 130 11.61 7.45 13.95
C GLU A 130 11.45 6.08 13.28
N SER A 131 10.45 5.29 13.67
CA SER A 131 10.14 3.99 13.07
C SER A 131 8.66 3.82 12.73
N TYR A 132 8.38 3.01 11.72
CA TYR A 132 7.03 2.54 11.42
C TYR A 132 6.54 1.57 12.50
N GLN A 133 5.25 1.59 12.77
CA GLN A 133 4.60 0.55 13.55
C GLN A 133 4.54 -0.73 12.71
N THR A 134 5.22 -1.78 13.16
CA THR A 134 5.12 -3.11 12.55
C THR A 134 4.12 -4.01 13.27
N PHE A 135 3.50 -4.92 12.53
CA PHE A 135 2.50 -5.85 13.04
C PHE A 135 2.91 -7.29 12.72
N ASN A 136 2.75 -8.17 13.71
CA ASN A 136 2.74 -9.62 13.50
C ASN A 136 1.29 -10.07 13.31
N LEU A 137 0.86 -10.24 12.07
CA LEU A 137 -0.53 -10.55 11.73
C LEU A 137 -0.87 -12.03 12.00
N LEU A 138 0.11 -12.94 12.05
CA LEU A 138 -0.14 -14.37 12.23
C LEU A 138 -0.89 -14.67 13.54
N ASN A 139 -1.99 -15.43 13.43
CA ASN A 139 -2.89 -15.79 14.53
C ASN A 139 -3.49 -14.58 15.28
N ASN A 140 -3.55 -13.44 14.60
CA ASN A 140 -4.16 -12.21 15.08
C ASN A 140 -5.27 -11.75 14.13
N GLU A 141 -5.91 -10.66 14.53
CA GLU A 141 -7.05 -10.01 13.88
C GLU A 141 -6.76 -8.51 13.78
N PHE A 142 -6.96 -7.97 12.58
CA PHE A 142 -6.87 -6.55 12.28
C PHE A 142 -8.27 -6.03 11.93
N THR A 143 -8.65 -4.89 12.48
CA THR A 143 -9.99 -4.33 12.33
C THR A 143 -9.93 -2.82 12.26
N PHE A 144 -10.80 -2.24 11.45
CA PHE A 144 -10.94 -0.79 11.33
C PHE A 144 -12.35 -0.45 10.84
N ASP A 145 -12.76 0.79 11.05
CA ASP A 145 -13.96 1.37 10.45
C ASP A 145 -13.55 2.20 9.22
N VAL A 146 -14.30 2.08 8.14
CA VAL A 146 -14.06 2.84 6.90
C VAL A 146 -15.33 3.50 6.39
N ASP A 147 -15.22 4.76 6.01
CA ASP A 147 -16.20 5.47 5.18
C ASP A 147 -15.61 5.68 3.79
N ALA A 148 -16.08 4.87 2.83
CA ALA A 148 -15.76 4.97 1.41
C ALA A 148 -16.98 5.44 0.58
N SER A 149 -18.01 6.01 1.23
CA SER A 149 -19.27 6.39 0.58
C SER A 149 -19.12 7.48 -0.48
N GLN A 150 -18.02 8.24 -0.44
CA GLN A 150 -17.70 9.28 -1.43
C GLN A 150 -16.74 8.80 -2.52
N LEU A 151 -16.28 7.55 -2.48
CA LEU A 151 -15.40 6.99 -3.51
C LEU A 151 -16.25 6.41 -4.65
N PRO A 152 -16.27 7.03 -5.84
CA PRO A 152 -16.98 6.51 -7.00
C PRO A 152 -16.15 5.41 -7.70
N CYS A 153 -16.67 4.91 -8.82
CA CYS A 153 -15.90 4.13 -9.77
C CYS A 153 -14.56 4.82 -10.12
N GLY A 154 -13.50 4.03 -10.26
CA GLY A 154 -12.18 4.55 -10.66
C GLY A 154 -11.27 5.00 -9.53
N LEU A 155 -11.79 5.18 -8.32
CA LEU A 155 -10.96 5.45 -7.13
C LEU A 155 -10.78 4.18 -6.31
N ASN A 156 -9.69 4.13 -5.56
CA ASN A 156 -9.44 3.11 -4.55
C ASN A 156 -8.94 3.78 -3.26
N GLY A 157 -9.69 3.58 -2.18
CA GLY A 157 -9.23 3.84 -0.83
C GLY A 157 -8.70 2.54 -0.25
N ALA A 158 -7.37 2.41 -0.18
CA ALA A 158 -6.73 1.17 0.24
C ALA A 158 -6.24 1.17 1.70
N VAL A 159 -6.37 0.03 2.36
CA VAL A 159 -5.73 -0.31 3.63
C VAL A 159 -5.04 -1.64 3.46
N TYR A 160 -3.73 -1.66 3.65
CA TYR A 160 -2.91 -2.82 3.33
C TYR A 160 -1.63 -2.86 4.16
N PHE A 161 -0.91 -3.96 4.06
CA PHE A 161 0.35 -4.18 4.74
C PHE A 161 1.44 -4.53 3.75
N VAL A 162 2.62 -3.95 3.92
CA VAL A 162 3.81 -4.26 3.10
C VAL A 162 5.01 -4.59 4.00
N ALA A 163 5.89 -5.47 3.53
CA ALA A 163 7.07 -5.90 4.28
C ALA A 163 8.26 -4.91 4.17
N MET A 164 7.98 -3.64 4.47
CA MET A 164 8.98 -2.58 4.58
C MET A 164 9.85 -2.74 5.84
N ASP A 165 11.09 -2.25 5.78
CA ASP A 165 11.91 -2.11 6.97
C ASP A 165 11.33 -1.04 7.90
N ALA A 166 11.26 -1.33 9.21
CA ALA A 166 10.66 -0.44 10.21
C ALA A 166 11.33 0.95 10.26
N ASP A 167 12.60 1.07 9.89
CA ASP A 167 13.34 2.34 9.89
C ASP A 167 13.35 3.04 8.52
N GLY A 168 12.58 2.53 7.55
CA GLY A 168 12.56 3.02 6.18
C GLY A 168 13.86 2.76 5.41
N GLY A 169 14.72 1.85 5.90
CA GLY A 169 15.94 1.38 5.26
C GLY A 169 17.24 2.07 5.72
N VAL A 170 17.19 2.98 6.71
CA VAL A 170 18.39 3.76 7.11
C VAL A 170 19.52 2.89 7.68
N ALA A 171 19.22 1.78 8.36
CA ALA A 171 20.23 0.86 8.86
C ALA A 171 20.94 0.08 7.74
N LYS A 172 20.22 -0.26 6.67
CA LYS A 172 20.77 -0.98 5.51
C LYS A 172 21.46 -0.05 4.52
N HIS A 173 20.97 1.18 4.40
CA HIS A 173 21.40 2.15 3.41
C HIS A 173 21.89 3.41 4.10
N ALA A 174 23.19 3.48 4.38
CA ALA A 174 23.81 4.64 5.03
C ALA A 174 23.61 5.95 4.25
N THR A 175 23.27 5.85 2.96
CA THR A 175 22.92 6.96 2.09
C THR A 175 21.46 7.41 2.24
N ASN A 176 20.60 6.70 2.97
CA ASN A 176 19.30 7.22 3.37
C ASN A 176 19.43 7.96 4.72
N LYS A 177 19.28 9.28 4.73
CA LYS A 177 19.25 10.10 5.96
C LYS A 177 17.85 10.56 6.35
N ALA A 178 16.85 10.25 5.54
CA ALA A 178 15.47 10.69 5.75
C ALA A 178 14.68 9.63 6.54
N GLY A 179 14.74 8.36 6.11
CA GLY A 179 14.17 7.23 6.86
C GLY A 179 12.65 7.24 6.99
N ALA A 180 12.14 6.43 7.92
CA ALA A 180 10.70 6.33 8.19
C ALA A 180 10.06 7.68 8.54
N LYS A 181 10.80 8.59 9.20
CA LYS A 181 10.38 9.96 9.48
C LYS A 181 9.99 10.77 8.23
N TYR A 182 10.47 10.39 7.05
CA TYR A 182 10.10 11.01 5.78
C TYR A 182 9.43 10.02 4.82
N GLY A 183 8.89 8.92 5.33
CA GLY A 183 8.13 7.96 4.54
C GLY A 183 8.95 7.23 3.48
N THR A 184 10.23 6.94 3.73
CA THR A 184 11.08 6.21 2.77
C THR A 184 10.94 4.70 2.87
N GLY A 185 11.42 4.00 1.84
CA GLY A 185 11.58 2.54 1.87
C GLY A 185 10.36 1.76 1.41
N TYR A 186 9.41 2.41 0.74
CA TYR A 186 8.24 1.74 0.19
C TYR A 186 8.63 0.61 -0.77
N CYS A 187 7.84 -0.45 -0.71
CA CYS A 187 7.89 -1.60 -1.57
C CYS A 187 6.49 -2.23 -1.57
N ASP A 188 6.16 -2.95 -2.63
CA ASP A 188 4.93 -3.75 -2.69
C ASP A 188 5.11 -4.89 -3.71
N SER A 189 4.03 -5.65 -3.94
CA SER A 189 4.05 -6.82 -4.82
C SER A 189 4.15 -6.48 -6.31
N GLN A 190 3.92 -5.21 -6.67
CA GLN A 190 4.03 -4.71 -8.03
C GLN A 190 5.46 -4.32 -8.39
N CYS A 191 6.41 -4.42 -7.44
CA CYS A 191 7.79 -4.02 -7.63
C CYS A 191 7.89 -2.61 -8.24
N PRO A 192 7.27 -1.60 -7.59
CA PRO A 192 6.98 -0.32 -8.19
C PRO A 192 8.26 0.41 -8.57
N ARG A 193 8.29 0.87 -9.82
CA ARG A 193 9.43 1.56 -10.44
C ARG A 193 9.23 3.07 -10.53
N ASP A 194 8.09 3.56 -10.08
CA ASP A 194 7.74 4.99 -10.02
C ASP A 194 8.30 5.70 -8.78
N LEU A 195 8.91 4.96 -7.87
CA LEU A 195 9.55 5.51 -6.68
C LEU A 195 10.77 6.34 -7.05
N LYS A 196 10.79 7.59 -6.57
CA LYS A 196 11.91 8.52 -6.76
C LYS A 196 13.19 8.10 -6.04
N PHE A 197 13.07 7.37 -4.92
CA PHE A 197 14.20 6.88 -4.14
C PHE A 197 14.02 5.42 -3.71
N ILE A 198 15.03 4.59 -3.95
CA ILE A 198 15.07 3.18 -3.55
C ILE A 198 16.48 2.89 -3.01
N ASN A 199 16.58 2.21 -1.87
CA ASN A 199 17.86 1.83 -1.25
C ASN A 199 18.84 3.00 -1.02
N GLY A 200 18.30 4.19 -0.74
CA GLY A 200 19.08 5.42 -0.54
C GLY A 200 19.74 5.98 -1.80
N GLN A 201 19.28 5.55 -2.97
CA GLN A 201 19.65 6.07 -4.30
C GLN A 201 18.44 6.76 -4.92
N ALA A 202 18.66 7.82 -5.70
CA ALA A 202 17.60 8.32 -6.58
C ALA A 202 17.32 7.31 -7.70
N ASN A 203 16.21 7.48 -8.41
CA ASN A 203 15.83 6.64 -9.55
C ASN A 203 15.82 7.44 -10.86
N VAL A 204 16.84 8.29 -11.06
CA VAL A 204 16.94 9.17 -12.24
C VAL A 204 17.46 8.42 -13.48
N GLU A 205 18.31 7.42 -13.29
CA GLU A 205 18.84 6.61 -14.37
C GLU A 205 17.73 5.75 -14.99
N GLY A 206 17.50 5.93 -16.29
CA GLY A 206 16.40 5.26 -16.99
C GLY A 206 15.02 5.83 -16.70
N TRP A 207 14.92 7.02 -16.08
CA TRP A 207 13.63 7.65 -15.81
C TRP A 207 12.88 8.05 -17.08
N GLU A 208 11.71 7.47 -17.28
CA GLU A 208 10.77 7.79 -18.35
C GLU A 208 9.52 8.46 -17.76
N PRO A 209 9.24 9.73 -18.10
CA PRO A 209 8.02 10.41 -17.67
C PRO A 209 6.77 9.67 -18.14
N SER A 210 5.74 9.58 -17.29
CA SER A 210 4.46 9.01 -17.69
C SER A 210 3.73 9.92 -18.68
N ASP A 211 3.11 9.33 -19.70
CA ASP A 211 2.26 10.05 -20.64
C ASP A 211 0.86 10.33 -20.06
N SER A 212 0.42 9.55 -19.07
CA SER A 212 -0.90 9.66 -18.43
C SER A 212 -0.85 10.30 -17.04
N ASP A 213 0.35 10.50 -16.46
CA ASP A 213 0.54 11.14 -15.15
C ASP A 213 1.60 12.26 -15.24
N LYS A 214 1.18 13.49 -14.96
CA LYS A 214 2.04 14.68 -14.95
C LYS A 214 3.01 14.76 -13.76
N ASN A 215 2.82 13.92 -12.75
CA ASN A 215 3.56 13.90 -11.48
C ASN A 215 4.43 12.64 -11.30
N ALA A 216 4.31 11.66 -12.19
CA ALA A 216 5.00 10.37 -12.09
C ALA A 216 5.69 9.94 -13.39
N GLY A 217 6.48 8.88 -13.28
CA GLY A 217 7.25 8.26 -14.34
C GLY A 217 7.80 6.94 -13.84
N VAL A 218 8.63 6.28 -14.63
CA VAL A 218 9.17 4.95 -14.33
C VAL A 218 10.68 4.99 -14.45
N GLY A 219 11.40 4.63 -13.38
CA GLY A 219 12.86 4.56 -13.36
C GLY A 219 13.43 3.19 -13.71
N GLY A 220 14.76 3.10 -13.62
CA GLY A 220 15.52 1.88 -13.84
C GLY A 220 15.43 0.87 -12.68
N HIS A 221 15.13 1.32 -11.46
CA HIS A 221 14.97 0.47 -10.28
C HIS A 221 13.50 0.31 -9.88
N GLY A 222 13.16 -0.86 -9.33
CA GLY A 222 11.89 -1.12 -8.63
C GLY A 222 12.11 -1.68 -7.23
N SER A 223 11.06 -1.69 -6.40
CA SER A 223 11.15 -2.06 -4.97
C SER A 223 10.14 -3.16 -4.58
N CYS A 224 10.56 -4.41 -4.64
CA CYS A 224 9.70 -5.56 -4.40
C CYS A 224 9.60 -5.93 -2.91
N CYS A 225 8.40 -6.22 -2.41
CA CYS A 225 8.20 -6.99 -1.18
C CYS A 225 6.79 -7.58 -1.09
N PRO A 226 6.56 -8.59 -0.22
CA PRO A 226 5.23 -9.14 -0.02
C PRO A 226 4.23 -8.09 0.47
N GLU A 227 3.00 -8.25 0.02
CA GLU A 227 1.90 -7.33 0.26
C GLU A 227 0.64 -8.09 0.68
N MET A 228 -0.07 -7.54 1.65
CA MET A 228 -1.33 -8.08 2.13
C MET A 228 -2.39 -6.97 2.09
N ASP A 229 -3.19 -7.00 1.04
CA ASP A 229 -4.29 -6.07 0.84
C ASP A 229 -5.47 -6.44 1.70
N ILE A 230 -5.66 -5.68 2.78
CA ILE A 230 -6.81 -5.88 3.67
C ILE A 230 -8.06 -5.36 3.00
N TRP A 231 -7.95 -4.26 2.28
CA TRP A 231 -9.07 -3.53 1.74
C TRP A 231 -8.60 -2.70 0.57
N GLU A 232 -8.99 -3.10 -0.63
CA GLU A 232 -9.00 -2.24 -1.80
C GLU A 232 -10.45 -2.02 -2.17
N ALA A 233 -10.89 -0.77 -2.18
CA ALA A 233 -12.31 -0.50 -2.38
C ALA A 233 -12.64 0.92 -2.82
N ASN A 234 -13.81 1.00 -3.42
CA ASN A 234 -14.64 2.20 -3.47
C ASN A 234 -16.06 1.84 -3.05
N SER A 235 -17.02 2.74 -3.26
CA SER A 235 -18.41 2.46 -2.90
C SER A 235 -19.03 1.31 -3.69
N ILE A 236 -18.45 0.86 -4.81
CA ILE A 236 -19.06 -0.14 -5.71
C ILE A 236 -18.55 -1.55 -5.40
N SER A 237 -17.23 -1.70 -5.27
CA SER A 237 -16.58 -2.98 -5.10
C SER A 237 -15.50 -2.95 -4.04
N THR A 238 -15.17 -4.11 -3.49
CA THR A 238 -14.03 -4.30 -2.60
C THR A 238 -13.37 -5.66 -2.80
N ALA A 239 -12.05 -5.71 -2.63
CA ALA A 239 -11.24 -6.92 -2.60
C ALA A 239 -10.34 -6.96 -1.36
N TYR A 240 -9.91 -8.17 -0.99
CA TYR A 240 -8.78 -8.40 -0.11
C TYR A 240 -7.91 -9.50 -0.69
N THR A 241 -6.59 -9.34 -0.67
CA THR A 241 -5.69 -10.10 -1.54
C THR A 241 -4.30 -10.25 -0.92
N PRO A 242 -3.82 -11.48 -0.64
CA PRO A 242 -2.42 -11.72 -0.32
C PRO A 242 -1.58 -11.85 -1.59
N HIS A 243 -0.44 -11.17 -1.59
CA HIS A 243 0.55 -11.19 -2.65
C HIS A 243 1.91 -11.62 -2.09
N PRO A 244 2.27 -12.91 -2.23
CA PRO A 244 3.58 -13.38 -1.81
C PRO A 244 4.67 -12.95 -2.80
N CYS A 245 5.88 -12.85 -2.30
CA CYS A 245 7.10 -12.74 -3.10
C CYS A 245 8.10 -13.81 -2.64
N ASP A 246 9.10 -14.07 -3.49
CA ASP A 246 10.16 -15.04 -3.22
C ASP A 246 11.00 -14.66 -1.99
N ASP A 247 11.21 -13.35 -1.75
CA ASP A 247 11.82 -12.80 -0.54
C ASP A 247 10.74 -12.22 0.39
N THR A 248 10.97 -12.32 1.70
CA THR A 248 10.07 -11.79 2.74
C THR A 248 10.36 -10.34 3.12
N ALA A 249 11.52 -9.82 2.72
CA ALA A 249 11.94 -8.45 2.98
C ALA A 249 11.97 -7.63 1.69
N GLN A 250 12.09 -6.32 1.83
CA GLN A 250 12.30 -5.43 0.69
C GLN A 250 13.56 -5.82 -0.10
N THR A 251 13.40 -5.88 -1.43
CA THR A 251 14.46 -6.10 -2.40
C THR A 251 14.35 -5.11 -3.55
N MET A 252 15.48 -4.68 -4.10
CA MET A 252 15.51 -3.84 -5.29
C MET A 252 15.68 -4.70 -6.54
N CYS A 253 14.87 -4.44 -7.56
CA CYS A 253 14.92 -5.08 -8.87
C CYS A 253 15.33 -4.06 -9.95
N GLU A 254 15.65 -4.53 -11.16
CA GLU A 254 16.14 -3.68 -12.27
C GLU A 254 15.32 -3.89 -13.55
N GLY A 255 14.85 -2.78 -14.14
CA GLY A 255 14.15 -2.74 -15.42
C GLY A 255 12.95 -3.70 -15.49
N ASP A 256 12.70 -4.26 -16.67
CA ASP A 256 11.56 -5.16 -16.88
C ASP A 256 11.67 -6.49 -16.12
N SER A 257 12.85 -6.84 -15.59
CA SER A 257 13.00 -8.04 -14.74
C SER A 257 12.36 -7.88 -13.36
N CYS A 258 11.93 -6.67 -13.01
CA CYS A 258 11.06 -6.43 -11.87
C CYS A 258 9.73 -7.16 -11.96
N GLY A 259 9.20 -7.39 -13.17
CA GLY A 259 7.80 -7.77 -13.34
C GLY A 259 6.85 -6.68 -12.84
N GLY A 260 5.65 -7.07 -12.44
CA GLY A 260 4.62 -6.15 -11.97
C GLY A 260 4.08 -5.20 -13.04
N THR A 261 3.21 -4.29 -12.61
CA THR A 261 2.43 -3.42 -13.49
C THR A 261 3.26 -2.44 -14.33
N TYR A 262 4.48 -2.10 -13.89
CA TYR A 262 5.38 -1.16 -14.58
C TYR A 262 6.37 -1.83 -15.54
N SER A 263 6.20 -3.11 -15.86
CA SER A 263 7.13 -3.87 -16.70
C SER A 263 6.42 -4.46 -17.92
N ALA A 264 7.20 -4.77 -18.96
CA ALA A 264 6.67 -5.36 -20.20
C ALA A 264 6.01 -6.74 -19.99
N ASP A 265 6.44 -7.50 -18.97
CA ASP A 265 5.87 -8.77 -18.56
C ASP A 265 5.62 -8.74 -17.05
N ARG A 266 4.35 -8.58 -16.64
CA ARG A 266 3.99 -8.50 -15.21
C ARG A 266 4.42 -9.74 -14.42
N TYR A 267 4.50 -10.91 -15.07
CA TYR A 267 4.81 -12.19 -14.43
C TYR A 267 6.31 -12.54 -14.47
N GLY A 268 7.15 -11.66 -15.03
CA GLY A 268 8.59 -11.90 -15.18
C GLY A 268 9.41 -11.65 -13.91
N GLY A 269 8.77 -11.23 -12.82
CA GLY A 269 9.40 -10.81 -11.57
C GLY A 269 9.48 -11.88 -10.48
N THR A 270 9.70 -11.42 -9.25
CA THR A 270 9.84 -12.26 -8.04
C THR A 270 8.67 -12.12 -7.07
N CYS A 271 7.64 -11.40 -7.47
CA CYS A 271 6.42 -11.16 -6.70
C CYS A 271 5.22 -11.56 -7.55
N ASP A 272 4.17 -12.02 -6.88
CA ASP A 272 2.87 -12.23 -7.52
C ASP A 272 2.11 -10.90 -7.68
N PRO A 273 1.98 -10.37 -8.91
CA PRO A 273 1.32 -9.09 -9.13
C PRO A 273 -0.21 -9.20 -9.13
N ASP A 274 -0.77 -10.42 -9.18
CA ASP A 274 -2.23 -10.65 -9.25
C ASP A 274 -2.81 -11.03 -7.90
N GLY A 275 -2.05 -11.77 -7.09
CA GLY A 275 -2.48 -12.24 -5.79
C GLY A 275 -3.55 -13.34 -5.87
N CYS A 276 -4.05 -13.73 -4.69
CA CYS A 276 -5.23 -14.58 -4.55
C CYS A 276 -6.43 -13.78 -4.01
N ASP A 277 -7.17 -13.14 -4.90
CA ASP A 277 -8.18 -12.16 -4.52
C ASP A 277 -9.52 -12.78 -4.09
N PHE A 278 -10.18 -12.10 -3.16
CA PHE A 278 -11.59 -12.30 -2.87
C PHE A 278 -12.35 -10.96 -2.97
N ASN A 279 -12.95 -10.74 -4.13
CA ASN A 279 -13.98 -9.72 -4.37
C ASN A 279 -15.36 -10.40 -4.44
N ALA A 280 -16.29 -10.01 -3.58
CA ALA A 280 -17.60 -10.67 -3.48
C ALA A 280 -18.40 -10.64 -4.81
N TYR A 281 -18.31 -9.54 -5.56
CA TYR A 281 -18.93 -9.41 -6.88
C TYR A 281 -18.27 -10.37 -7.88
N ARG A 282 -16.92 -10.37 -7.93
CA ARG A 282 -16.14 -11.28 -8.81
C ARG A 282 -16.39 -12.76 -8.50
N MET A 283 -16.64 -13.08 -7.23
CA MET A 283 -17.04 -14.41 -6.77
C MET A 283 -18.54 -14.71 -7.00
N GLY A 284 -19.25 -13.91 -7.80
CA GLY A 284 -20.63 -14.15 -8.23
C GLY A 284 -21.70 -13.75 -7.22
N ASN A 285 -21.37 -12.97 -6.19
CA ASN A 285 -22.33 -12.43 -5.22
C ASN A 285 -22.48 -10.92 -5.36
N GLU A 286 -23.14 -10.52 -6.44
CA GLU A 286 -23.32 -9.12 -6.88
C GLU A 286 -24.15 -8.25 -5.92
N SER A 287 -24.84 -8.86 -4.95
CA SER A 287 -25.72 -8.16 -3.99
C SER A 287 -25.12 -7.98 -2.59
N PHE A 288 -23.87 -8.42 -2.40
CA PHE A 288 -23.26 -8.47 -1.07
C PHE A 288 -22.70 -7.12 -0.61
N TYR A 289 -21.97 -6.41 -1.45
CA TYR A 289 -21.34 -5.12 -1.16
C TYR A 289 -21.76 -4.09 -2.19
N GLY A 290 -21.94 -2.84 -1.77
CA GLY A 290 -22.33 -1.73 -2.63
C GLY A 290 -23.42 -0.84 -2.01
N PRO A 291 -23.84 0.24 -2.69
CA PRO A 291 -24.80 1.18 -2.13
C PRO A 291 -26.17 0.50 -1.97
N GLY A 292 -26.65 0.36 -0.73
CA GLY A 292 -27.89 -0.35 -0.39
C GLY A 292 -27.82 -1.88 -0.44
N ALA A 293 -26.61 -2.46 -0.55
CA ALA A 293 -26.37 -3.90 -0.52
C ALA A 293 -26.44 -4.48 0.92
N LEU A 294 -26.07 -5.76 1.11
CA LEU A 294 -26.04 -6.37 2.45
C LEU A 294 -25.02 -5.67 3.36
N VAL A 295 -23.83 -5.38 2.83
CA VAL A 295 -22.86 -4.44 3.37
C VAL A 295 -23.02 -3.14 2.59
N ASP A 296 -23.70 -2.17 3.18
CA ASP A 296 -24.12 -0.93 2.53
C ASP A 296 -22.98 0.10 2.53
N SER A 297 -22.32 0.26 1.40
CA SER A 297 -21.19 1.20 1.26
C SER A 297 -21.58 2.68 1.30
N SER A 298 -22.88 3.01 1.35
CA SER A 298 -23.36 4.39 1.51
C SER A 298 -23.19 4.95 2.93
N SER A 299 -22.66 4.13 3.85
CA SER A 299 -22.37 4.51 5.23
C SER A 299 -21.14 3.74 5.76
N PRO A 300 -20.56 4.17 6.90
CA PRO A 300 -19.37 3.50 7.44
C PRO A 300 -19.56 1.99 7.69
N VAL A 301 -18.49 1.24 7.46
CA VAL A 301 -18.41 -0.23 7.63
C VAL A 301 -17.23 -0.56 8.52
N THR A 302 -17.44 -1.41 9.54
CA THR A 302 -16.31 -2.06 10.23
C THR A 302 -15.86 -3.26 9.41
N VAL A 303 -14.57 -3.34 9.10
CA VAL A 303 -13.94 -4.45 8.38
C VAL A 303 -13.06 -5.23 9.35
N VAL A 304 -13.27 -6.53 9.45
CA VAL A 304 -12.51 -7.45 10.32
C VAL A 304 -11.79 -8.48 9.46
N THR A 305 -10.48 -8.62 9.64
CA THR A 305 -9.67 -9.61 8.93
C THR A 305 -8.88 -10.46 9.92
N GLN A 306 -9.00 -11.78 9.81
CA GLN A 306 -8.33 -12.74 10.69
C GLN A 306 -7.32 -13.56 9.89
N PHE A 307 -6.14 -13.78 10.47
CA PHE A 307 -5.06 -14.55 9.87
C PHE A 307 -4.85 -15.84 10.65
N ILE A 308 -5.52 -16.90 10.22
CA ILE A 308 -5.54 -18.17 10.93
C ILE A 308 -4.31 -18.97 10.54
N THR A 309 -3.59 -19.47 11.54
CA THR A 309 -2.47 -20.39 11.36
C THR A 309 -2.90 -21.84 11.61
N ALA A 310 -2.21 -22.77 10.95
CA ALA A 310 -2.56 -24.19 10.96
C ALA A 310 -2.55 -24.84 12.36
N ASP A 311 -1.78 -24.29 13.30
CA ASP A 311 -1.67 -24.77 14.68
C ASP A 311 -2.27 -23.82 15.73
N GLY A 312 -2.87 -22.70 15.30
CA GLY A 312 -3.45 -21.69 16.19
C GLY A 312 -2.42 -20.92 17.02
N THR A 313 -1.18 -20.81 16.55
CA THR A 313 -0.10 -20.03 17.17
C THR A 313 0.44 -18.94 16.24
N GLU A 314 1.06 -17.91 16.80
CA GLU A 314 1.70 -16.82 16.01
C GLU A 314 2.95 -17.29 15.23
N SER A 315 3.42 -18.53 15.44
CA SER A 315 4.54 -19.15 14.71
C SER A 315 4.10 -20.20 13.70
N GLY A 316 2.80 -20.52 13.65
CA GLY A 316 2.25 -21.50 12.73
C GLY A 316 2.20 -20.97 11.29
N ALA A 317 2.21 -21.89 10.32
CA ALA A 317 2.00 -21.52 8.92
C ALA A 317 0.61 -20.93 8.72
N LEU A 318 0.50 -19.81 8.00
CA LEU A 318 -0.78 -19.24 7.58
C LEU A 318 -1.57 -20.27 6.77
N SER A 319 -2.82 -20.50 7.16
CA SER A 319 -3.70 -21.48 6.51
C SER A 319 -4.96 -20.86 5.92
N GLU A 320 -5.46 -19.77 6.51
CA GLU A 320 -6.72 -19.17 6.09
C GLU A 320 -6.78 -17.69 6.45
N ILE A 321 -7.29 -16.86 5.53
CA ILE A 321 -7.60 -15.45 5.78
C ILE A 321 -9.12 -15.29 5.76
N LYS A 322 -9.72 -14.94 6.91
CA LYS A 322 -11.17 -14.73 7.04
C LYS A 322 -11.54 -13.27 7.07
N ARG A 323 -12.75 -13.00 6.61
CA ARG A 323 -13.36 -11.66 6.56
C ARG A 323 -14.71 -11.65 7.27
N PHE A 324 -14.95 -10.60 8.06
CA PHE A 324 -16.26 -10.23 8.56
C PHE A 324 -16.46 -8.73 8.41
N TYR A 325 -17.72 -8.31 8.41
CA TYR A 325 -18.12 -6.91 8.45
C TYR A 325 -19.01 -6.67 9.67
N VAL A 326 -18.99 -5.46 10.22
CA VAL A 326 -19.98 -5.01 11.20
C VAL A 326 -20.63 -3.73 10.71
N GLN A 327 -21.95 -3.74 10.60
CA GLN A 327 -22.71 -2.56 10.20
C GLN A 327 -24.07 -2.53 10.89
N GLY A 328 -24.46 -1.36 11.38
CA GLY A 328 -25.71 -1.22 12.16
C GLY A 328 -25.76 -2.13 13.39
N GLY A 329 -24.60 -2.43 13.99
CA GLY A 329 -24.46 -3.34 15.13
C GLY A 329 -24.67 -4.82 14.82
N LYS A 330 -24.68 -5.22 13.53
CA LYS A 330 -24.82 -6.61 13.10
C LYS A 330 -23.50 -7.11 12.52
N VAL A 331 -23.07 -8.27 12.97
CA VAL A 331 -21.96 -9.01 12.34
C VAL A 331 -22.48 -9.69 11.07
N ILE A 332 -21.76 -9.48 9.98
CA ILE A 332 -22.04 -10.01 8.65
C ILE A 332 -20.81 -10.85 8.26
N ALA A 333 -20.99 -12.17 8.13
CA ALA A 333 -19.94 -13.02 7.58
C ALA A 333 -19.67 -12.68 6.11
N ASN A 334 -18.44 -12.90 5.64
CA ASN A 334 -18.12 -12.69 4.23
C ASN A 334 -19.02 -13.50 3.29
N ALA A 335 -19.21 -13.00 2.07
CA ALA A 335 -19.94 -13.67 1.01
C ALA A 335 -19.34 -15.07 0.76
N ALA A 336 -20.19 -16.07 0.55
CA ALA A 336 -19.74 -17.32 -0.05
C ALA A 336 -19.56 -17.12 -1.56
N SER A 337 -18.59 -17.84 -2.14
CA SER A 337 -18.44 -17.94 -3.59
C SER A 337 -19.66 -18.61 -4.22
N ASN A 338 -20.16 -18.00 -5.30
CA ASN A 338 -21.20 -18.54 -6.19
C ASN A 338 -20.61 -19.06 -7.52
N VAL A 339 -19.28 -19.04 -7.69
CA VAL A 339 -18.58 -19.56 -8.87
C VAL A 339 -18.56 -21.08 -8.83
N GLU A 340 -18.95 -21.74 -9.93
CA GLU A 340 -18.94 -23.19 -10.02
C GLU A 340 -17.53 -23.75 -9.79
N GLY A 341 -17.40 -24.74 -8.89
CA GLY A 341 -16.11 -25.35 -8.55
C GLY A 341 -15.30 -24.60 -7.48
N VAL A 342 -15.71 -23.39 -7.07
CA VAL A 342 -15.02 -22.59 -6.05
C VAL A 342 -15.92 -22.44 -4.83
N THR A 343 -15.51 -22.99 -3.69
CA THR A 343 -16.34 -23.05 -2.47
C THR A 343 -15.74 -22.27 -1.31
N GLY A 344 -16.58 -21.82 -0.37
CA GLY A 344 -16.14 -21.14 0.85
C GLY A 344 -16.32 -19.63 0.79
N ASN A 345 -15.90 -18.94 1.86
CA ASN A 345 -16.00 -17.49 2.03
C ASN A 345 -14.70 -16.86 2.59
N SER A 346 -13.59 -17.54 2.41
CA SER A 346 -12.28 -17.20 2.96
C SER A 346 -11.19 -17.58 1.96
N ILE A 347 -10.03 -16.96 2.09
CA ILE A 347 -8.87 -17.28 1.26
C ILE A 347 -8.14 -18.45 1.91
N THR A 348 -8.03 -19.56 1.19
CA THR A 348 -7.29 -20.79 1.53
C THR A 348 -6.53 -21.25 0.29
N THR A 349 -5.54 -22.12 0.44
CA THR A 349 -4.84 -22.69 -0.72
C THR A 349 -5.81 -23.34 -1.71
N ASP A 350 -6.78 -24.12 -1.21
CA ASP A 350 -7.79 -24.79 -2.05
C ASP A 350 -8.68 -23.77 -2.78
N PHE A 351 -9.08 -22.68 -2.09
CA PHE A 351 -9.82 -21.58 -2.71
C PHE A 351 -9.02 -20.94 -3.84
N CYS A 352 -7.74 -20.59 -3.61
CA CYS A 352 -6.90 -19.93 -4.61
C CYS A 352 -6.73 -20.79 -5.86
N THR A 353 -6.36 -22.06 -5.70
CA THR A 353 -6.19 -22.97 -6.85
C THR A 353 -7.50 -23.18 -7.62
N ALA A 354 -8.62 -23.35 -6.91
CA ALA A 354 -9.93 -23.51 -7.56
C ALA A 354 -10.36 -22.22 -8.29
N GLN A 355 -10.16 -21.06 -7.67
CA GLN A 355 -10.51 -19.74 -8.21
C GLN A 355 -9.74 -19.46 -9.50
N LYS A 356 -8.40 -19.58 -9.48
CA LYS A 356 -7.55 -19.37 -10.66
C LYS A 356 -7.93 -20.32 -11.79
N THR A 357 -8.17 -21.60 -11.48
CA THR A 357 -8.64 -22.59 -12.45
C THR A 357 -10.00 -22.22 -13.06
N ALA A 358 -10.96 -21.77 -12.26
CA ALA A 358 -12.30 -21.44 -12.71
C ALA A 358 -12.33 -20.17 -13.57
N PHE A 359 -11.45 -19.22 -13.29
CA PHE A 359 -11.31 -17.97 -14.04
C PHE A 359 -10.40 -18.09 -15.26
N GLY A 360 -9.58 -19.14 -15.32
CA GLY A 360 -8.57 -19.31 -16.37
C GLY A 360 -7.36 -18.40 -16.20
N ASP A 361 -7.15 -17.88 -14.99
CA ASP A 361 -6.00 -17.07 -14.62
C ASP A 361 -4.79 -17.99 -14.34
N ASP A 362 -3.57 -17.53 -14.66
CA ASP A 362 -2.36 -18.25 -14.28
C ASP A 362 -2.19 -18.23 -12.75
N ASP A 363 -1.86 -19.38 -12.16
CA ASP A 363 -1.64 -19.51 -10.70
C ASP A 363 -0.21 -19.07 -10.33
N ILE A 364 0.02 -17.76 -10.45
CA ILE A 364 1.28 -17.10 -10.08
C ILE A 364 1.44 -17.06 -8.56
N PHE A 365 0.33 -16.94 -7.83
CA PHE A 365 0.27 -17.02 -6.37
C PHE A 365 0.96 -18.28 -5.83
N THR A 366 0.62 -19.46 -6.34
CA THR A 366 1.26 -20.71 -5.93
C THR A 366 2.72 -20.78 -6.35
N GLN A 367 3.10 -20.18 -7.49
CA GLN A 367 4.49 -20.15 -7.96
C GLN A 367 5.41 -19.37 -7.01
N HIS A 368 4.93 -18.28 -6.42
CA HIS A 368 5.65 -17.49 -5.41
C HIS A 368 5.37 -17.94 -3.96
N GLY A 369 4.92 -19.19 -3.75
CA GLY A 369 4.83 -19.82 -2.44
C GLY A 369 3.48 -19.71 -1.73
N GLY A 370 2.49 -19.06 -2.36
CA GLY A 370 1.11 -18.97 -1.90
C GLY A 370 0.97 -18.48 -0.45
N LEU A 371 -0.01 -19.04 0.28
CA LEU A 371 -0.25 -18.64 1.68
C LEU A 371 0.92 -18.92 2.61
N GLN A 372 1.73 -19.94 2.33
CA GLN A 372 2.93 -20.18 3.14
C GLN A 372 3.96 -19.07 2.92
N GLY A 373 4.19 -18.66 1.66
CA GLY A 373 5.03 -17.52 1.31
C GLY A 373 4.55 -16.24 1.99
N MET A 374 3.26 -15.92 1.85
CA MET A 374 2.64 -14.77 2.52
C MET A 374 2.81 -14.84 4.04
N GLY A 375 2.53 -16.00 4.64
CA GLY A 375 2.64 -16.22 6.08
C GLY A 375 4.04 -15.94 6.64
N ASN A 376 5.10 -16.19 5.87
CA ASN A 376 6.46 -15.89 6.31
C ASN A 376 6.71 -14.37 6.47
N ALA A 377 6.05 -13.53 5.66
CA ALA A 377 6.19 -12.07 5.71
C ALA A 377 5.27 -11.40 6.75
N LEU A 378 4.10 -12.00 7.04
CA LEU A 378 3.10 -11.48 7.98
C LEU A 378 3.61 -11.25 9.42
N SER A 379 4.80 -11.75 9.76
CA SER A 379 5.39 -11.59 11.10
C SER A 379 5.88 -10.17 11.41
N SER A 380 6.10 -9.34 10.39
CA SER A 380 6.48 -7.93 10.55
C SER A 380 6.17 -7.15 9.29
N MET A 381 5.00 -6.50 9.25
CA MET A 381 4.62 -5.63 8.13
C MET A 381 4.17 -4.26 8.62
N VAL A 382 4.34 -3.25 7.76
CA VAL A 382 3.96 -1.86 8.00
C VAL A 382 2.55 -1.63 7.47
N LEU A 383 1.70 -0.99 8.28
CA LEU A 383 0.35 -0.59 7.87
C LEU A 383 0.43 0.62 6.94
N THR A 384 -0.20 0.49 5.78
CA THR A 384 -0.33 1.54 4.76
C THR A 384 -1.79 1.89 4.53
N LEU A 385 -2.09 3.19 4.45
CA LEU A 385 -3.43 3.72 4.14
C LEU A 385 -3.31 4.71 2.99
N SER A 386 -4.11 4.56 1.94
CA SER A 386 -3.99 5.39 0.74
C SER A 386 -5.34 5.77 0.12
N ILE A 387 -5.28 6.71 -0.81
CA ILE A 387 -6.34 7.00 -1.79
C ILE A 387 -5.67 7.28 -3.13
N TRP A 388 -6.11 6.63 -4.19
CA TRP A 388 -5.49 6.70 -5.52
C TRP A 388 -6.48 6.37 -6.65
N ASP A 389 -6.12 6.79 -7.85
CA ASP A 389 -6.68 6.40 -9.14
C ASP A 389 -5.64 5.66 -9.98
N ASP A 390 -6.10 4.89 -10.97
CA ASP A 390 -5.25 3.93 -11.68
C ASP A 390 -4.94 4.38 -13.10
N HIS A 391 -3.69 4.81 -13.31
CA HIS A 391 -3.16 5.23 -14.61
C HIS A 391 -2.85 4.08 -15.58
N HIS A 392 -2.96 2.81 -15.15
CA HIS A 392 -2.71 1.63 -15.98
C HIS A 392 -4.00 1.04 -16.54
N SER A 393 -5.04 0.88 -15.71
CA SER A 393 -6.27 0.17 -16.07
C SER A 393 -7.56 0.80 -15.56
N SER A 394 -7.53 2.07 -15.17
CA SER A 394 -8.71 2.85 -14.79
C SER A 394 -9.55 2.19 -13.67
N MET A 395 -8.90 1.41 -12.81
CA MET A 395 -9.48 0.66 -11.69
C MET A 395 -10.44 -0.47 -12.11
N MET A 396 -10.48 -0.82 -13.40
CA MET A 396 -11.44 -1.78 -13.93
C MET A 396 -11.27 -3.18 -13.34
N TRP A 397 -10.06 -3.54 -12.91
CA TRP A 397 -9.76 -4.80 -12.24
C TRP A 397 -10.45 -4.92 -10.87
N LEU A 398 -10.87 -3.81 -10.26
CA LEU A 398 -11.59 -3.79 -8.98
C LEU A 398 -13.11 -3.68 -9.15
N ASP A 399 -13.59 -2.78 -10.03
CA ASP A 399 -14.98 -2.33 -10.01
C ASP A 399 -15.75 -2.44 -11.34
N SER A 400 -15.12 -2.96 -12.39
CA SER A 400 -15.71 -3.05 -13.74
C SER A 400 -15.55 -4.45 -14.36
N THR A 401 -15.61 -4.53 -15.69
CA THR A 401 -15.30 -5.72 -16.50
C THR A 401 -13.83 -5.67 -16.88
N TYR A 402 -13.05 -6.68 -16.50
CA TYR A 402 -11.62 -6.72 -16.84
C TYR A 402 -11.13 -8.15 -17.14
N PRO A 403 -10.50 -8.38 -18.32
CA PRO A 403 -10.19 -7.42 -19.39
C PRO A 403 -11.44 -6.84 -20.09
N GLU A 404 -11.34 -5.63 -20.65
CA GLU A 404 -12.48 -4.88 -21.21
C GLU A 404 -13.20 -5.60 -22.36
N ASP A 405 -12.46 -6.37 -23.18
CA ASP A 405 -12.99 -7.07 -24.35
C ASP A 405 -13.56 -8.46 -24.04
N ALA A 406 -13.44 -8.90 -22.78
CA ALA A 406 -13.96 -10.19 -22.35
C ALA A 406 -15.48 -10.14 -22.10
N ASP A 407 -16.15 -11.28 -22.31
CA ASP A 407 -17.57 -11.41 -22.00
C ASP A 407 -17.77 -11.39 -20.48
N ALA A 408 -18.47 -10.37 -19.97
CA ALA A 408 -18.74 -10.18 -18.55
C ALA A 408 -19.47 -11.37 -17.88
N SER A 409 -20.11 -12.26 -18.66
CA SER A 409 -20.71 -13.50 -18.14
C SER A 409 -19.69 -14.62 -17.89
N THR A 410 -18.46 -14.46 -18.37
CA THR A 410 -17.34 -15.38 -18.09
C THR A 410 -16.92 -15.22 -16.63
N PRO A 411 -16.83 -16.32 -15.85
CA PRO A 411 -16.38 -16.26 -14.46
C PRO A 411 -15.04 -15.52 -14.32
N GLY A 412 -14.97 -14.58 -13.37
CA GLY A 412 -13.75 -13.81 -13.07
C GLY A 412 -13.60 -12.50 -13.84
N VAL A 413 -14.41 -12.26 -14.88
CA VAL A 413 -14.31 -11.04 -15.69
C VAL A 413 -14.98 -9.85 -15.01
N ALA A 414 -16.24 -9.98 -14.58
CA ALA A 414 -16.98 -8.89 -13.93
C ALA A 414 -16.58 -8.77 -12.45
N ARG A 415 -16.11 -7.60 -12.04
CA ARG A 415 -15.66 -7.28 -10.66
C ARG A 415 -16.50 -6.20 -9.99
N GLY A 416 -17.39 -5.54 -10.72
CA GLY A 416 -18.34 -4.57 -10.20
C GLY A 416 -19.29 -4.06 -11.28
N THR A 417 -19.96 -2.96 -10.99
CA THR A 417 -21.02 -2.38 -11.84
C THR A 417 -20.57 -1.15 -12.64
N CYS A 418 -19.31 -0.76 -12.52
CA CYS A 418 -18.78 0.41 -13.21
C CYS A 418 -18.66 0.14 -14.71
N GLU A 419 -19.06 1.12 -15.52
CA GLU A 419 -18.83 1.08 -16.96
C GLU A 419 -17.32 1.20 -17.23
N PRO A 420 -16.76 0.54 -18.28
CA PRO A 420 -15.36 0.69 -18.64
C PRO A 420 -14.94 2.16 -18.84
N HIS A 421 -13.69 2.49 -18.47
CA HIS A 421 -13.05 3.81 -18.63
C HIS A 421 -13.68 4.99 -17.87
N VAL A 422 -14.72 4.79 -17.05
CA VAL A 422 -15.21 5.87 -16.17
C VAL A 422 -14.18 6.26 -15.11
N GLY A 423 -13.24 5.38 -14.83
CA GLY A 423 -12.14 5.57 -13.88
C GLY A 423 -10.87 6.17 -14.47
N ASP A 424 -10.90 6.63 -15.73
CA ASP A 424 -9.73 7.27 -16.34
C ASP A 424 -9.26 8.46 -15.47
N PRO A 425 -7.95 8.58 -15.15
CA PRO A 425 -7.42 9.59 -14.24
C PRO A 425 -7.89 11.02 -14.53
N GLU A 426 -7.78 11.49 -15.78
CA GLU A 426 -8.24 12.84 -16.16
C GLU A 426 -9.73 13.06 -15.86
N THR A 427 -10.54 12.00 -16.00
CA THR A 427 -11.98 12.03 -15.69
C THR A 427 -12.21 12.12 -14.18
N VAL A 428 -11.61 11.23 -13.39
CA VAL A 428 -11.87 11.15 -11.94
C VAL A 428 -11.23 12.30 -11.17
N GLU A 429 -10.02 12.74 -11.53
CA GLU A 429 -9.38 13.94 -10.97
C GLU A 429 -10.28 15.17 -11.16
N GLY A 430 -10.85 15.34 -12.37
CA GLY A 430 -11.66 16.49 -12.73
C GLY A 430 -13.08 16.48 -12.14
N GLN A 431 -13.71 15.30 -12.03
CA GLN A 431 -15.10 15.17 -11.59
C GLN A 431 -15.25 14.86 -10.10
N HIS A 432 -14.25 14.19 -9.52
CA HIS A 432 -14.33 13.60 -8.18
C HIS A 432 -13.17 14.03 -7.28
N GLY A 433 -12.48 15.14 -7.59
CA GLY A 433 -11.37 15.62 -6.77
C GLY A 433 -11.69 15.91 -5.29
N SER A 434 -12.97 16.16 -4.95
CA SER A 434 -13.39 16.32 -3.55
C SER A 434 -13.70 15.00 -2.83
N ALA A 435 -13.61 13.86 -3.51
CA ALA A 435 -13.82 12.55 -2.91
C ALA A 435 -12.87 12.37 -1.73
N THR A 436 -13.38 11.77 -0.66
CA THR A 436 -12.65 11.58 0.59
C THR A 436 -12.92 10.18 1.11
N VAL A 437 -11.88 9.52 1.60
CA VAL A 437 -11.99 8.29 2.37
C VAL A 437 -11.60 8.57 3.82
N THR A 438 -12.30 7.95 4.76
CA THR A 438 -11.96 8.03 6.19
C THR A 438 -11.72 6.64 6.75
N TYR A 439 -10.57 6.45 7.37
CA TYR A 439 -10.20 5.26 8.13
C TYR A 439 -10.20 5.61 9.62
N SER A 440 -10.78 4.75 10.45
CA SER A 440 -10.87 5.05 11.88
C SER A 440 -10.92 3.81 12.76
N ASN A 441 -10.80 4.00 14.07
CA ASN A 441 -11.07 2.97 15.08
C ASN A 441 -10.25 1.68 14.85
N ILE A 442 -8.99 1.84 14.44
CA ILE A 442 -8.08 0.72 14.18
C ILE A 442 -7.88 -0.09 15.46
N LYS A 443 -8.08 -1.40 15.37
CA LYS A 443 -7.94 -2.39 16.45
C LYS A 443 -7.10 -3.56 15.97
N PHE A 444 -6.23 -4.03 16.84
CA PHE A 444 -5.37 -5.18 16.58
C PHE A 444 -5.23 -6.06 17.82
N GLY A 445 -5.38 -7.38 17.68
CA GLY A 445 -5.23 -8.32 18.79
C GLY A 445 -5.50 -9.76 18.40
N PRO A 446 -5.59 -10.69 19.38
CA PRO A 446 -5.91 -12.09 19.12
C PRO A 446 -7.24 -12.24 18.38
N ILE A 447 -7.39 -13.31 17.60
CA ILE A 447 -8.63 -13.61 16.87
C ILE A 447 -9.87 -13.56 17.79
N GLY A 448 -10.89 -12.81 17.36
CA GLY A 448 -12.14 -12.62 18.10
C GLY A 448 -12.05 -11.61 19.24
N SER A 449 -11.05 -10.73 19.25
CA SER A 449 -10.87 -9.71 20.30
C SER A 449 -11.26 -8.30 19.88
N THR A 450 -11.48 -8.02 18.60
CA THR A 450 -11.71 -6.65 18.12
C THR A 450 -13.18 -6.35 17.81
N PHE A 451 -14.04 -7.37 17.84
CA PHE A 451 -15.47 -7.29 17.54
C PHE A 451 -16.29 -8.31 18.34
N ASP A 452 -17.63 -8.20 18.30
CA ASP A 452 -18.55 -9.16 18.93
C ASP A 452 -18.60 -10.47 18.13
N ALA A 453 -17.54 -11.28 18.23
CA ALA A 453 -17.40 -12.51 17.46
C ALA A 453 -18.62 -13.45 17.63
N PRO A 454 -19.15 -14.05 16.53
CA PRO A 454 -20.21 -15.04 16.63
C PRO A 454 -19.81 -16.20 17.55
N ALA A 455 -20.71 -16.57 18.47
CA ALA A 455 -20.48 -17.61 19.48
C ALA A 455 -20.25 -19.02 18.90
#